data_AF-A0A381NHS4-F1
#
_entry.id   AF-A0A381NHS4-F1
#
_cell.length_a   1.000
_cell.length_b   1.000
_cell.length_c   1.000
_cell.angle_alpha   90.00
_cell.angle_beta   90.00
_cell.angle_gamma   90.00
#
_symmetry.space_group_name_H-M   'P 1'
#
loop_
_entity.id
_entity.type
_entity.pdbx_description
1 polymer ?
#
loop_
_entity_poly.entity_id
_entity_poly.type
_entity_poly.pdbx_seq_one_letter_code
_entity_poly.pdbx_strand_id
1 'polypeptide(L)' 'MPRHFLHIADYSKDELWDILYMAKEIKTRFHNREEYKPFKDQSLAMIFSKPSARTRVSFETGFTWMGGHA' A
#
# COMPACT_ATOMS: atom_id res chain seq x y z
N MET A 1 11.27 -16.62 -0.46
CA MET A 1 11.62 -15.46 0.40
C MET A 1 10.61 -14.35 0.16
N PRO A 2 10.19 -13.61 1.19
CA PRO A 2 9.34 -12.43 1.01
C PRO A 2 10.07 -11.38 0.16
N ARG A 3 9.32 -10.67 -0.70
CA ARG A 3 9.83 -9.56 -1.50
C ARG A 3 9.64 -8.25 -0.73
N HIS A 4 10.73 -7.57 -0.41
CA HIS A 4 10.71 -6.32 0.37
C HIS A 4 10.91 -5.10 -0.53
N PHE A 5 10.27 -3.98 -0.20
CA PHE A 5 10.49 -2.68 -0.83
C PHE A 5 11.37 -1.80 0.06
N LEU A 6 12.69 -1.96 -0.03
CA LEU A 6 13.67 -1.22 0.80
C LEU A 6 14.36 -0.11 0.00
N HIS A 7 14.87 -0.43 -1.18
CA HIS A 7 15.46 0.53 -2.10
C HIS A 7 14.80 0.46 -3.48
N ILE A 8 14.59 1.63 -4.09
CA ILE A 8 14.03 1.70 -5.45
C ILE A 8 14.94 1.02 -6.49
N ALA A 9 16.25 0.96 -6.22
CA ALA A 9 17.24 0.31 -7.08
C ALA A 9 17.15 -1.23 -7.08
N ASP A 10 16.41 -1.82 -6.12
CA ASP A 10 16.15 -3.26 -6.07
C ASP A 10 15.12 -3.71 -7.12
N TYR A 11 14.53 -2.75 -7.86
CA TYR A 11 13.47 -2.97 -8.83
C TYR A 11 13.94 -2.57 -10.22
N SER A 12 13.57 -3.37 -11.21
CA SER A 12 13.72 -3.00 -12.62
C SER A 12 12.75 -1.89 -12.99
N LYS A 13 13.06 -1.20 -14.10
CA LYS A 13 12.19 -0.16 -14.66
C LYS A 13 10.76 -0.65 -14.87
N ASP A 14 10.60 -1.85 -15.43
CA ASP A 14 9.29 -2.40 -15.78
C ASP A 14 8.47 -2.72 -14.51
N GLU A 15 9.10 -3.26 -13.48
CA GLU A 15 8.42 -3.51 -12.19
C GLU A 15 7.97 -2.22 -11.50
N LEU A 16 8.75 -1.14 -11.62
CA LEU A 16 8.34 0.16 -11.13
C LEU A 16 7.13 0.70 -11.89
N TRP A 17 7.08 0.50 -13.22
CA TRP A 17 5.91 0.85 -14.02
C TRP A 17 4.68 0.04 -13.61
N ASP A 18 4.84 -1.26 -13.37
CA ASP A 18 3.75 -2.14 -12.92
C ASP A 18 3.18 -1.69 -11.58
N ILE A 19 4.04 -1.29 -10.62
CA ILE A 19 3.60 -0.73 -9.33
C ILE A 19 2.75 0.54 -9.55
N LEU A 20 3.17 1.43 -10.46
CA LEU A 20 2.43 2.65 -10.76
C LEU A 20 1.10 2.39 -11.48
N TYR A 21 1.06 1.42 -12.40
CA TYR A 21 -0.19 1.01 -13.05
C TYR A 21 -1.18 0.42 -12.04
N MET A 22 -0.70 -0.46 -11.17
CA MET A 22 -1.51 -1.02 -10.08
C MET A 22 -2.02 0.06 -9.14
N ALA A 23 -1.19 1.05 -8.76
CA ALA A 23 -1.62 2.16 -7.92
C ALA A 23 -2.74 2.99 -8.59
N LYS A 24 -2.64 3.21 -9.91
CA LYS A 24 -3.69 3.90 -10.67
C LYS A 24 -5.00 3.11 -10.68
N GLU A 25 -4.93 1.80 -10.91
CA GLU A 25 -6.10 0.92 -10.90
C GLU A 25 -6.79 0.93 -9.53
N ILE A 26 -6.04 0.73 -8.45
CA ILE A 26 -6.57 0.74 -7.08
C ILE A 26 -7.23 2.08 -6.76
N LYS A 27 -6.62 3.19 -7.20
CA LYS A 27 -7.21 4.53 -7.04
C LYS A 27 -8.54 4.66 -7.78
N THR A 28 -8.66 4.11 -8.99
CA THR A 28 -9.93 4.08 -9.73
C THR A 28 -11.00 3.29 -8.97
N ARG A 29 -10.65 2.08 -8.49
CA ARG A 29 -11.57 1.25 -7.67
C ARG A 29 -12.06 1.98 -6.42
N PHE A 30 -11.15 2.68 -5.74
CA PHE A 30 -11.48 3.53 -4.59
C PHE A 30 -12.50 4.62 -4.95
N HIS A 31 -12.29 5.35 -6.05
CA HIS A 31 -13.21 6.40 -6.49
C HIS A 31 -14.57 5.86 -6.93
N ASN A 32 -14.60 4.67 -7.53
CA ASN A 32 -15.82 3.98 -7.92
C ASN A 32 -16.58 3.36 -6.73
N ARG A 33 -16.02 3.43 -5.51
CA ARG A 33 -16.56 2.81 -4.29
C ARG A 33 -16.74 1.30 -4.43
N GLU A 34 -15.85 0.66 -5.19
CA GLU A 34 -15.85 -0.78 -5.35
C GLU A 34 -15.44 -1.49 -4.07
N GLU A 35 -16.01 -2.68 -3.83
CA GLU A 35 -15.56 -3.54 -2.75
C GLU A 35 -14.23 -4.20 -3.13
N TYR A 36 -13.15 -3.73 -2.51
CA TYR A 36 -11.80 -4.24 -2.73
C TYR A 36 -11.13 -4.51 -1.39
N LYS A 37 -11.07 -5.79 -0.99
CA LYS A 37 -10.63 -6.21 0.35
C LYS A 37 -9.48 -7.24 0.33
N PRO A 38 -8.36 -6.98 -0.37
CA PRO A 38 -7.27 -7.96 -0.49
C PRO A 38 -6.56 -8.25 0.84
N PHE A 39 -6.66 -7.37 1.83
CA PHE A 39 -6.01 -7.52 3.13
C PHE A 39 -7.00 -7.90 4.24
N LYS A 40 -8.15 -8.49 3.88
CA LYS A 40 -9.12 -8.97 4.86
C LYS A 40 -8.45 -9.90 5.88
N ASP A 41 -8.73 -9.66 7.16
CA ASP A 41 -8.19 -10.40 8.30
C ASP A 41 -6.65 -10.32 8.46
N GLN A 42 -6.01 -9.35 7.80
CA GLN A 42 -4.58 -9.08 7.94
C GLN A 42 -4.32 -7.83 8.78
N SER A 43 -3.20 -7.85 9.51
CA SER A 43 -2.73 -6.73 10.33
C SER A 43 -1.37 -6.23 9.84
N LEU A 44 -1.24 -4.92 9.66
CA LEU A 44 0.01 -4.24 9.31
C LEU A 44 0.62 -3.60 10.57
N ALA A 45 1.81 -4.05 10.97
CA ALA A 45 2.56 -3.39 12.03
C ALA A 45 3.31 -2.17 11.48
N MET A 46 3.00 -0.98 12.00
CA MET A 46 3.69 0.26 11.61
C MET A 46 4.66 0.74 12.70
N ILE A 47 5.97 0.75 12.39
CA ILE A 47 7.02 1.17 13.32
C ILE A 47 7.63 2.50 12.83
N PHE A 48 7.56 3.54 13.67
CA PHE A 48 8.11 4.86 13.38
C PHE A 48 9.03 5.32 14.53
N SER A 49 10.30 5.57 14.23
CA SER A 49 11.27 6.12 15.20
C SER A 49 11.23 7.65 15.30
N LYS A 50 10.58 8.32 14.33
CA LYS A 50 10.38 9.77 14.28
C LYS A 50 8.93 10.09 13.92
N PRO A 51 8.37 11.22 14.37
CA PRO A 51 7.03 11.63 13.99
C PRO A 51 6.90 11.78 12.46
N SER A 52 5.93 11.06 11.86
CA SER A 52 5.55 11.22 10.45
C SER A 52 4.05 11.07 10.26
N ALA A 53 3.33 12.19 10.28
CA ALA A 53 1.87 12.19 10.15
C ALA A 53 1.40 11.73 8.77
N ARG A 54 2.00 12.26 7.69
CA ARG A 54 1.57 11.94 6.32
C ARG A 54 1.75 10.46 5.99
N THR A 55 2.90 9.89 6.34
CA THR A 55 3.18 8.47 6.09
C THR A 55 2.25 7.59 6.91
N ARG A 56 2.13 7.84 8.23
CA ARG A 56 1.24 7.05 9.09
C ARG A 56 -0.20 7.04 8.57
N VAL A 57 -0.77 8.23 8.35
CA VAL A 57 -2.17 8.36 7.92
C VAL A 57 -2.41 7.72 6.56
N SER A 58 -1.46 7.82 5.61
CA SER A 58 -1.63 7.20 4.29
C SER A 58 -1.62 5.67 4.34
N PHE A 59 -0.71 5.07 5.11
CA PHE A 59 -0.66 3.61 5.29
C PHE A 59 -1.90 3.11 6.03
N GLU A 60 -2.28 3.78 7.12
CA GLU A 60 -3.46 3.43 7.92
C GLU A 60 -4.75 3.48 7.10
N THR A 61 -4.98 4.58 6.38
CA THR A 61 -6.18 4.78 5.56
C THR A 61 -6.23 3.77 4.40
N GLY A 62 -5.11 3.57 3.71
CA GLY A 62 -5.05 2.66 2.57
C GLY A 62 -5.28 1.21 2.97
N PHE A 63 -4.61 0.75 4.03
CA PHE A 63 -4.71 -0.64 4.50
C PHE A 63 -6.10 -0.95 5.06
N THR A 64 -6.68 -0.01 5.82
CA THR A 64 -8.05 -0.11 6.35
C THR A 64 -9.09 -0.17 5.23
N TRP A 65 -8.98 0.70 4.21
CA TRP A 65 -9.90 0.66 3.07
C TRP A 65 -9.81 -0.68 2.34
N MET A 66 -8.60 -1.24 2.19
CA MET A 66 -8.34 -2.56 1.59
C MET A 66 -8.68 -3.76 2.51
N GLY A 67 -9.35 -3.52 3.64
CA GLY A 67 -9.93 -4.57 4.49
C GLY A 67 -9.04 -5.08 5.63
N GLY A 68 -7.84 -4.55 5.78
CA GLY A 68 -6.95 -4.90 6.89
C GLY A 68 -7.08 -3.94 8.08
N HIS A 69 -6.21 -4.14 9.07
CA HIS A 69 -6.04 -3.25 10.22
C HIS A 69 -4.57 -2.80 10.30
N ALA A 70 -4.29 -1.53 10.58
CA ALA A 70 -2.93 -0.98 10.62
C ALA A 70 -2.70 -0.07 11.84
#